data_AF-A0A067DFZ3-F1
#
_entry.id   AF-A0A067DFZ3-F1
#
_cell.length_a   1.000
_cell.length_b   1.000
_cell.length_c   1.000
_cell.angle_alpha   90.00
_cell.angle_beta   90.00
_cell.angle_gamma   90.00
#
_symmetry.space_group_name_H-M   'P 1'
#
loop_
_entity.id
_entity.type
_entity.pdbx_description
1 polymer ?
#
loop_
_entity_poly.entity_id
_entity_poly.type
_entity_poly.pdbx_seq_one_letter_code
_entity_poly.pdbx_strand_id
1 'polypeptide(L)'
;INSAVGSEGIAAGQIMDINSEGKEVSLSELNFIHRHKTGKFIEASIVSGVIIGGGNEEEIERMRNFGKYVGMAYQLWNDIVDVIGSPEMREKTGRDMMRDKATYPKLVGIDGSKKHAKELIAEAKQELAYFDPTRAAPLDHLVNFIVSFGNNN
;
A
#
# COMPACT_ATOMS: atom_id res chain seq x y z
N ILE A 1 10.44 10.95 -8.87
CA ILE A 1 11.16 10.44 -7.66
C ILE A 1 11.37 11.54 -6.63
N ASN A 2 11.97 12.69 -6.95
CA ASN A 2 12.24 13.75 -5.96
C ASN A 2 10.98 14.22 -5.18
N SER A 3 9.85 14.40 -5.87
CA SER A 3 8.52 14.69 -5.26
C SER A 3 7.93 13.57 -4.40
N ALA A 4 8.41 12.33 -4.57
CA ALA A 4 7.98 11.18 -3.77
C ALA A 4 8.79 11.01 -2.48
N VAL A 5 10.00 11.58 -2.40
CA VAL A 5 10.91 11.41 -1.25
C VAL A 5 10.92 12.65 -0.32
N GLY A 6 10.52 13.82 -0.81
CA GLY A 6 10.53 15.09 -0.06
C GLY A 6 9.39 15.29 0.96
N SER A 7 9.19 16.55 1.38
CA SER A 7 8.24 17.01 2.40
C SER A 7 6.75 16.80 2.05
N GLU A 8 6.45 16.45 0.81
CA GLU A 8 5.11 16.04 0.35
C GLU A 8 5.03 14.55 0.07
N GLY A 9 6.08 13.77 0.36
CA GLY A 9 6.25 12.37 -0.01
C GLY A 9 6.41 11.42 1.18
N ILE A 10 7.34 10.48 1.09
CA ILE A 10 7.66 9.47 2.11
C ILE A 10 8.01 10.11 3.44
N ALA A 11 8.81 11.19 3.44
CA ALA A 11 9.19 11.89 4.65
C ALA A 11 7.95 12.47 5.37
N ALA A 12 6.98 13.00 4.63
CA ALA A 12 5.73 13.52 5.20
C ALA A 12 4.92 12.41 5.89
N GLY A 13 4.78 11.26 5.21
CA GLY A 13 4.05 10.11 5.75
C GLY A 13 4.72 9.52 6.99
N GLN A 14 6.07 9.43 7.01
CA GLN A 14 6.82 8.94 8.17
C GLN A 14 6.76 9.91 9.36
N ILE A 15 6.90 11.22 9.12
CA ILE A 15 6.82 12.23 10.18
C ILE A 15 5.41 12.23 10.80
N MET A 16 4.36 12.17 9.98
CA MET A 16 2.98 12.09 10.46
C MET A 16 2.70 10.80 11.25
N ASP A 17 3.20 9.65 10.77
CA ASP A 17 3.09 8.36 11.48
C ASP A 17 3.69 8.44 12.88
N ILE A 18 4.92 8.96 13.00
CA ILE A 18 5.59 9.15 14.30
C ILE A 18 4.81 10.14 15.18
N ASN A 19 4.35 11.26 14.64
CA ASN A 19 3.63 12.29 15.39
C ASN A 19 2.22 11.86 15.82
N SER A 20 1.70 10.78 15.24
CA SER A 20 0.38 10.22 15.53
C SER A 20 0.40 9.13 16.61
N GLU A 21 1.58 8.69 17.06
CA GLU A 21 1.71 7.69 18.11
C GLU A 21 1.10 8.18 19.44
N GLY A 22 0.22 7.37 20.03
CA GLY A 22 -0.50 7.72 21.27
C GLY A 22 -1.59 8.78 21.11
N LYS A 23 -2.01 9.11 19.88
CA LYS A 23 -3.13 10.03 19.59
C LYS A 23 -4.27 9.31 18.89
N GLU A 24 -5.49 9.82 19.06
CA GLU A 24 -6.60 9.44 18.19
C GLU A 24 -6.37 10.00 16.78
N VAL A 25 -6.54 9.15 15.77
CA VAL A 25 -6.33 9.49 14.35
C VAL A 25 -7.60 9.16 13.60
N SER A 26 -8.13 10.11 12.83
CA SER A 26 -9.27 9.86 11.96
C SER A 26 -8.91 8.94 10.79
N LEU A 27 -9.91 8.29 10.20
CA LEU A 27 -9.68 7.44 9.02
C LEU A 27 -9.06 8.22 7.84
N SER A 28 -9.42 9.48 7.66
CA SER A 28 -8.84 10.35 6.62
C SER A 28 -7.36 10.64 6.85
N GLU A 29 -6.97 10.91 8.09
CA GLU A 29 -5.56 11.13 8.47
C GLU A 29 -4.76 9.84 8.31
N LEU A 30 -5.33 8.71 8.73
CA LEU A 30 -4.70 7.40 8.58
C LEU A 30 -4.48 7.06 7.10
N ASN A 31 -5.47 7.32 6.23
CA ASN A 31 -5.33 7.13 4.79
C ASN A 31 -4.25 8.05 4.19
N PHE A 32 -4.16 9.29 4.68
CA PHE A 32 -3.10 10.21 4.27
C PHE A 32 -1.71 9.67 4.64
N ILE A 33 -1.53 9.20 5.87
CA ILE A 33 -0.27 8.59 6.34
C ILE A 33 0.12 7.42 5.44
N HIS A 34 -0.80 6.48 5.21
CA HIS A 34 -0.56 5.29 4.39
C HIS A 34 -0.18 5.60 2.95
N ARG A 35 -0.90 6.53 2.32
CA ARG A 35 -0.63 6.98 0.96
C ARG A 35 0.78 7.56 0.82
N HIS A 36 1.22 8.31 1.82
CA HIS A 36 2.50 9.03 1.75
C HIS A 36 3.69 8.18 2.20
N LYS A 37 3.53 7.33 3.22
CA LYS A 37 4.61 6.55 3.81
C LYS A 37 5.15 5.46 2.89
N THR A 38 4.26 4.68 2.27
CA THR A 38 4.65 3.52 1.45
C THR A 38 4.05 3.59 0.05
N GLY A 39 2.81 4.07 -0.07
CA GLY A 39 2.10 4.12 -1.35
C GLY A 39 2.84 4.91 -2.43
N LYS A 40 3.36 6.09 -2.09
CA LYS A 40 4.13 6.94 -3.02
C LYS A 40 5.42 6.29 -3.53
N PHE A 41 6.08 5.44 -2.77
CA PHE A 41 7.30 4.76 -3.23
C PHE A 41 6.98 3.65 -4.24
N ILE A 42 5.95 2.86 -3.95
CA ILE A 42 5.46 1.81 -4.85
C ILE A 42 4.95 2.45 -6.16
N GLU A 43 4.14 3.50 -6.06
CA GLU A 43 3.67 4.29 -7.22
C GLU A 43 4.85 4.80 -8.04
N ALA A 44 5.82 5.47 -7.40
CA ALA A 44 6.97 6.04 -8.10
C ALA A 44 7.82 4.96 -8.80
N SER A 45 8.00 3.80 -8.18
CA SER A 45 8.77 2.69 -8.74
C SER A 45 8.10 2.13 -10.00
N ILE A 46 6.78 1.92 -9.94
CA ILE A 46 5.99 1.43 -11.06
C ILE A 46 5.97 2.43 -12.21
N VAL A 47 5.64 3.70 -11.94
CA VAL A 47 5.57 4.76 -12.94
C VAL A 47 6.93 4.97 -13.62
N SER A 48 8.04 4.90 -12.87
CA SER A 48 9.38 5.01 -13.44
C SER A 48 9.66 3.89 -14.46
N GLY A 49 9.24 2.67 -14.18
CA GLY A 49 9.39 1.55 -15.11
C GLY A 49 8.65 1.76 -16.43
N VAL A 50 7.43 2.29 -16.38
CA VAL A 50 6.62 2.58 -17.58
C VAL A 50 7.24 3.70 -18.42
N ILE A 51 7.70 4.78 -17.78
CA ILE A 51 8.36 5.89 -18.46
C ILE A 51 9.63 5.40 -19.16
N ILE A 52 10.48 4.63 -18.47
CA ILE A 52 11.71 4.08 -19.05
C ILE A 52 11.39 3.11 -20.20
N GLY A 53 10.30 2.35 -20.07
CA GLY A 53 9.81 1.44 -21.10
C GLY A 53 9.19 2.12 -22.33
N GLY A 54 9.10 3.45 -22.35
CA GLY A 54 8.53 4.21 -23.46
C GLY A 54 7.00 4.17 -23.52
N GLY A 55 6.33 3.96 -22.37
CA GLY A 55 4.88 3.97 -22.30
C GLY A 55 4.29 5.36 -22.58
N ASN A 56 3.08 5.37 -23.14
CA ASN A 56 2.33 6.60 -23.42
C ASN A 56 1.65 7.17 -22.16
N GLU A 57 1.05 8.36 -22.27
CA GLU A 57 0.40 9.04 -21.14
C GLU A 57 -0.77 8.24 -20.53
N GLU A 58 -1.55 7.50 -21.33
CA GLU A 58 -2.61 6.65 -20.82
C GLU A 58 -2.03 5.49 -20.00
N GLU A 59 -0.99 4.83 -20.53
CA GLU A 59 -0.29 3.75 -19.83
C GLU A 59 0.35 4.24 -18.53
N ILE A 60 0.95 5.43 -18.54
CA ILE A 60 1.53 6.06 -17.34
C ILE A 60 0.45 6.30 -16.28
N GLU A 61 -0.70 6.88 -16.64
CA GLU A 61 -1.73 7.19 -15.64
C GLU A 61 -2.43 5.94 -15.11
N ARG A 62 -2.67 4.93 -15.96
CA ARG A 62 -3.17 3.63 -15.49
C ARG A 62 -2.21 2.97 -14.52
N MET A 63 -0.92 2.98 -14.83
CA MET A 63 0.10 2.41 -13.95
C MET A 63 0.33 3.23 -12.69
N ARG A 64 0.06 4.53 -12.74
CA ARG A 64 -0.02 5.39 -11.55
C ARG A 64 -1.17 4.96 -10.63
N ASN A 65 -2.37 4.77 -11.18
CA ASN A 65 -3.52 4.30 -10.40
C ASN A 65 -3.31 2.90 -9.84
N PHE A 66 -2.80 1.99 -10.67
CA PHE A 66 -2.34 0.67 -10.23
C PHE A 66 -1.41 0.77 -9.01
N GLY A 67 -0.36 1.61 -9.10
CA GLY A 67 0.58 1.81 -8.00
C GLY A 67 -0.06 2.38 -6.73
N LYS A 68 -1.01 3.32 -6.84
CA LYS A 68 -1.77 3.85 -5.70
C LYS A 68 -2.58 2.75 -5.01
N TYR A 69 -3.29 1.93 -5.78
CA TYR A 69 -4.14 0.85 -5.24
C TYR A 69 -3.31 -0.24 -4.58
N VAL A 70 -2.25 -0.71 -5.25
CA VAL A 70 -1.34 -1.72 -4.70
C VAL A 70 -0.65 -1.22 -3.44
N GLY A 71 -0.17 0.03 -3.45
CA GLY A 71 0.49 0.63 -2.30
C GLY A 71 -0.42 0.75 -1.07
N MET A 72 -1.68 1.12 -1.27
CA MET A 72 -2.67 1.18 -0.18
C MET A 72 -3.03 -0.22 0.32
N ALA A 73 -3.27 -1.18 -0.59
CA ALA A 73 -3.59 -2.56 -0.22
C ALA A 73 -2.46 -3.22 0.58
N TYR A 74 -1.20 -2.98 0.20
CA TYR A 74 -0.03 -3.45 0.94
C TYR A 74 -0.01 -2.94 2.38
N GLN A 75 -0.34 -1.67 2.58
CA GLN A 75 -0.40 -1.10 3.93
C GLN A 75 -1.53 -1.66 4.79
N LEU A 76 -2.72 -1.85 4.21
CA LEU A 76 -3.83 -2.49 4.92
C LEU A 76 -3.46 -3.90 5.36
N TRP A 77 -2.80 -4.67 4.49
CA TRP A 77 -2.33 -6.00 4.85
C TRP A 77 -1.27 -5.98 5.94
N ASN A 78 -0.31 -5.06 5.89
CA ASN A 78 0.66 -4.89 6.96
C ASN A 78 -0.03 -4.55 8.30
N ASP A 79 -1.02 -3.67 8.30
CA ASP A 79 -1.78 -3.32 9.51
C ASP A 79 -2.62 -4.49 10.05
N ILE A 80 -3.15 -5.35 9.17
CA ILE A 80 -3.81 -6.59 9.57
C ILE A 80 -2.79 -7.52 10.24
N VAL A 81 -1.65 -7.80 9.58
CA VAL A 81 -0.60 -8.69 10.11
C VAL A 81 -0.05 -8.19 11.45
N ASP A 82 0.07 -6.88 11.64
CA ASP A 82 0.47 -6.29 12.91
C ASP A 82 -0.49 -6.63 14.06
N VAL A 83 -1.79 -6.71 13.78
CA VAL A 83 -2.82 -6.96 14.80
C VAL A 83 -2.98 -8.46 15.06
N ILE A 84 -3.02 -9.29 14.01
CA ILE A 84 -3.37 -10.73 14.13
C ILE A 84 -2.18 -11.69 13.95
N GLY A 85 -1.06 -11.21 13.41
CA GLY A 85 0.11 -12.05 13.10
C GLY A 85 0.86 -12.48 14.36
N SER A 86 1.58 -13.61 14.25
CA SER A 86 2.51 -14.08 15.29
C SER A 86 3.67 -13.10 15.51
N PRO A 87 4.37 -13.15 16.65
CA PRO A 87 5.55 -12.31 16.89
C PRO A 87 6.60 -12.37 15.78
N GLU A 88 6.87 -13.57 15.25
CA GLU A 88 7.81 -13.80 14.13
C GLU A 88 7.35 -13.11 12.83
N MET A 89 6.03 -13.00 12.62
CA MET A 89 5.45 -12.31 11.46
C MET A 89 5.52 -10.79 11.62
N ARG A 90 5.32 -10.28 12.84
CA ARG A 90 5.45 -8.84 13.16
C ARG A 90 6.90 -8.37 13.04
N GLU A 91 7.87 -9.22 13.37
CA GLU A 91 9.28 -8.91 13.14
C GLU A 91 9.61 -8.77 11.65
N LYS A 92 8.98 -9.58 10.78
CA LYS A 92 9.11 -9.46 9.31
C LYS A 92 8.47 -8.20 8.75
N THR A 93 7.44 -7.63 9.39
CA THR A 93 6.90 -6.30 9.02
C THR A 93 7.77 -5.16 9.56
N GLY A 94 8.81 -5.47 10.35
CA GLY A 94 9.77 -4.49 10.87
C GLY A 94 9.17 -3.54 11.91
N ARG A 95 8.06 -3.92 12.56
CA ARG A 95 7.37 -3.06 13.54
C ARG A 95 7.53 -3.58 14.97
N ASP A 96 7.96 -2.67 15.84
CA ASP A 96 8.18 -2.89 17.26
C ASP A 96 6.83 -2.95 18.01
N MET A 97 6.62 -3.97 18.84
CA MET A 97 5.36 -4.25 19.55
C MET A 97 4.97 -3.18 20.57
N MET A 98 5.87 -2.23 20.86
CA MET A 98 5.72 -1.24 21.94
C MET A 98 5.02 0.06 21.55
N ARG A 99 4.57 0.21 20.29
CA ARG A 99 3.96 1.47 19.82
C ARG A 99 2.44 1.38 19.74
N ASP A 100 1.75 2.27 20.47
CA ASP A 100 0.30 2.44 20.34
C ASP A 100 -0.04 3.23 19.07
N LYS A 101 0.15 2.57 17.93
CA LYS A 101 -0.16 3.13 16.61
C LYS A 101 -1.64 3.01 16.31
N ALA A 102 -2.20 4.04 15.67
CA ALA A 102 -3.44 3.92 14.94
C ALA A 102 -3.22 3.00 13.74
N THR A 103 -3.99 1.93 13.64
CA THR A 103 -3.98 0.99 12.51
C THR A 103 -5.36 0.88 11.92
N TYR A 104 -5.44 0.51 10.65
CA TYR A 104 -6.73 0.41 9.97
C TYR A 104 -7.70 -0.55 10.67
N PRO A 105 -7.27 -1.75 11.15
CA PRO A 105 -8.13 -2.63 11.92
C PRO A 105 -8.63 -2.07 13.26
N LYS A 106 -7.87 -1.19 13.92
CA LYS A 106 -8.34 -0.53 15.16
C LYS A 106 -9.53 0.40 14.89
N LEU A 107 -9.61 1.00 13.70
CA LEU A 107 -10.67 1.94 13.34
C LEU A 107 -11.89 1.27 12.70
N VAL A 108 -11.69 0.28 11.83
CA VAL A 108 -12.78 -0.30 11.02
C VAL A 108 -13.00 -1.80 11.23
N GLY A 109 -12.23 -2.42 12.13
CA GLY A 109 -12.23 -3.86 12.35
C GLY A 109 -11.45 -4.65 11.29
N ILE A 110 -11.10 -5.89 11.63
CA ILE A 110 -10.31 -6.78 10.77
C ILE A 110 -11.04 -7.10 9.47
N ASP A 111 -12.33 -7.43 9.54
CA ASP A 111 -13.10 -7.81 8.35
C ASP A 111 -13.29 -6.63 7.40
N GLY A 112 -13.54 -5.43 7.93
CA GLY A 112 -13.60 -4.19 7.14
C GLY A 112 -12.26 -3.90 6.46
N SER A 113 -11.15 -4.11 7.16
CA SER A 113 -9.80 -3.96 6.62
C SER A 113 -9.52 -4.95 5.48
N LYS A 114 -9.85 -6.24 5.69
CA LYS A 114 -9.69 -7.30 4.68
C LYS A 114 -10.55 -7.03 3.45
N LYS A 115 -11.79 -6.58 3.64
CA LYS A 115 -12.71 -6.22 2.55
C LYS A 115 -12.12 -5.09 1.72
N HIS A 116 -11.69 -4.01 2.35
CA HIS A 116 -11.16 -2.85 1.64
C HIS A 116 -9.86 -3.17 0.89
N ALA A 117 -8.96 -3.96 1.50
CA ALA A 117 -7.76 -4.44 0.82
C ALA A 117 -8.10 -5.25 -0.45
N LYS A 118 -9.12 -6.12 -0.40
CA LYS A 118 -9.57 -6.89 -1.57
C LYS A 118 -10.17 -6.00 -2.66
N GLU A 119 -10.95 -4.98 -2.30
CA GLU A 119 -11.51 -4.00 -3.24
C GLU A 119 -10.38 -3.25 -3.98
N LEU A 120 -9.39 -2.73 -3.26
CA LEU A 120 -8.24 -2.06 -3.86
C LEU A 120 -7.48 -2.96 -4.84
N ILE A 121 -7.34 -4.25 -4.52
CA ILE A 121 -6.72 -5.20 -5.43
C ILE A 121 -7.56 -5.45 -6.68
N ALA A 122 -8.89 -5.50 -6.56
CA ALA A 122 -9.77 -5.59 -7.72
C ALA A 122 -9.62 -4.35 -8.62
N GLU A 123 -9.55 -3.14 -8.06
CA GLU A 123 -9.29 -1.90 -8.80
C GLU A 123 -7.92 -1.93 -9.49
N ALA A 124 -6.86 -2.41 -8.81
CA ALA A 124 -5.54 -2.56 -9.42
C ALA A 124 -5.58 -3.52 -10.63
N LYS A 125 -6.30 -4.64 -10.53
CA LYS A 125 -6.44 -5.59 -11.65
C LYS A 125 -7.22 -5.00 -12.82
N GLN A 126 -8.18 -4.12 -12.58
CA GLN A 126 -8.88 -3.40 -13.65
C GLN A 126 -7.93 -2.50 -14.44
N GLU A 127 -6.99 -1.81 -13.76
CA GLU A 127 -5.98 -1.00 -14.46
C GLU A 127 -5.02 -1.86 -15.29
N LEU A 128 -4.64 -3.06 -14.79
CA LEU A 128 -3.82 -4.00 -15.54
C LEU A 128 -4.52 -4.60 -16.76
N ALA A 129 -5.86 -4.71 -16.74
CA ALA A 129 -6.64 -5.31 -17.82
C ALA A 129 -6.55 -4.54 -19.16
N TYR A 130 -6.07 -3.30 -19.14
CA TYR A 130 -5.75 -2.53 -20.34
C TYR A 130 -4.58 -3.12 -21.14
N PHE A 131 -3.63 -3.77 -20.47
CA PHE A 131 -2.40 -4.26 -21.07
C PHE A 131 -2.57 -5.69 -21.59
N ASP A 132 -1.66 -6.09 -22.49
CA ASP A 132 -1.56 -7.49 -22.90
C ASP A 132 -1.40 -8.41 -21.68
N PRO A 133 -2.23 -9.46 -21.53
CA PRO A 133 -2.20 -10.33 -20.35
C PRO A 133 -0.85 -10.99 -20.10
N THR A 134 -0.11 -11.33 -21.15
CA THR A 134 1.22 -11.96 -21.03
C THR A 134 2.23 -10.96 -20.46
N ARG A 135 2.16 -9.70 -20.91
CA ARG A 135 2.99 -8.61 -20.40
C ARG A 135 2.61 -8.18 -18.98
N ALA A 136 1.33 -8.26 -18.62
CA ALA A 136 0.81 -7.88 -17.30
C ALA A 136 0.99 -8.96 -16.23
N ALA A 137 1.19 -10.23 -16.63
CA ALA A 137 1.25 -11.38 -15.74
C ALA A 137 2.22 -11.20 -14.54
N PRO A 138 3.45 -10.65 -14.70
CA PRO A 138 4.34 -10.44 -13.55
C PRO A 138 3.75 -9.52 -12.47
N LEU A 139 3.02 -8.47 -12.87
CA LEU A 139 2.40 -7.54 -11.94
C LEU A 139 1.13 -8.10 -11.32
N ASP A 140 0.36 -8.91 -12.05
CA ASP A 140 -0.77 -9.64 -11.47
C ASP A 140 -0.29 -10.64 -10.41
N HIS A 141 0.82 -11.36 -10.66
CA HIS A 141 1.44 -12.25 -9.67
C HIS A 141 1.92 -11.49 -8.43
N LEU A 142 2.55 -10.32 -8.60
CA LEU A 142 2.96 -9.46 -7.47
C LEU A 142 1.76 -9.08 -6.60
N VAL A 143 0.66 -8.69 -7.24
CA VAL A 143 -0.59 -8.33 -6.55
C VAL A 143 -1.15 -9.52 -5.77
N ASN A 144 -1.21 -10.70 -6.39
CA ASN A 144 -1.67 -11.90 -5.71
C ASN A 144 -0.76 -12.31 -4.55
N PHE A 145 0.55 -12.09 -4.66
CA PHE A 145 1.52 -12.34 -3.59
C PHE A 145 1.30 -11.43 -2.38
N ILE A 146 1.05 -10.13 -2.60
CA ILE A 146 0.74 -9.18 -1.51
C ILE A 146 -0.50 -9.64 -0.73
N VAL A 147 -1.52 -10.16 -1.42
CA VAL A 147 -2.75 -10.67 -0.81
C VAL A 147 -2.54 -12.00 -0.08
N SER A 148 -1.79 -12.92 -0.68
CA SER A 148 -1.57 -14.26 -0.09
C SER A 148 -0.74 -14.20 1.18
N PHE A 149 0.20 -13.24 1.27
CA PHE A 149 0.95 -12.98 2.49
C PHE A 149 0.04 -12.68 3.70
N GLY A 150 -1.10 -12.04 3.47
CA GLY A 150 -2.07 -11.70 4.51
C GLY A 150 -3.20 -12.72 4.75
N ASN A 151 -3.46 -13.62 3.79
CA ASN A 151 -4.54 -14.62 3.87
C ASN A 151 -4.11 -15.99 4.37
N ASN A 152 -2.82 -16.34 4.33
CA ASN A 152 -2.37 -17.69 4.69
C ASN A 152 -2.32 -17.99 6.20
N ASN A 153 -2.98 -17.18 7.05
CA ASN A 153 -3.08 -17.37 8.50
C ASN A 153 -4.38 -16.75 9.04
#